data_AF-A0A0P7VUR7-F1
#
_entry.id   AF-A0A0P7VUR7-F1
#
_cell.length_a   1.000
_cell.length_b   1.000
_cell.length_c   1.000
_cell.angle_alpha   90.00
_cell.angle_beta   90.00
_cell.angle_gamma   90.00
#
_symmetry.space_group_name_H-M   'P 1'
#
loop_
_entity.id
_entity.type
_entity.pdbx_description
1 polymer ?
#
loop_
_entity_poly.entity_id
_entity_poly.type
_entity_poly.pdbx_seq_one_letter_code
_entity_poly.pdbx_strand_id
1 'polypeptide(L)'
;MQPVLRKLLVPFTLVVIALGLWQVGGPEQARRDYRDDQRASDLYSLAAHIRCERSQQAQAELPCGTAPRDRDRFTNAPYRITPDEICAQFENPVRIASLHNGDIVAGCLSIR
;
A
#
# COMPACT_ATOMS: atom_id res chain seq x y z
N MET A 1 10.44 52.81 -6.77
CA MET A 1 9.37 51.79 -6.59
C MET A 1 9.87 50.33 -6.64
N GLN A 2 11.17 50.04 -6.51
CA GLN A 2 11.71 48.66 -6.61
C GLN A 2 11.78 47.83 -5.30
N PRO A 3 11.89 48.39 -4.07
CA PRO A 3 12.12 47.54 -2.88
C PRO A 3 10.84 46.88 -2.34
N VAL A 4 9.66 47.42 -2.66
CA VAL A 4 8.37 46.87 -2.19
C VAL A 4 7.99 45.60 -2.94
N LEU A 5 8.23 45.56 -4.26
CA LEU A 5 7.94 44.41 -5.11
C LEU A 5 8.78 43.18 -4.70
N ARG A 6 10.04 43.38 -4.31
CA ARG A 6 10.94 42.31 -3.86
C ARG A 6 10.55 41.72 -2.50
N LYS A 7 9.98 42.54 -1.61
CA LYS A 7 9.51 42.12 -0.27
C LYS A 7 8.23 41.26 -0.33
N LEU A 8 7.42 41.41 -1.37
CA LEU A 8 6.21 40.61 -1.58
C LEU A 8 6.46 39.27 -2.27
N LEU A 9 7.52 39.16 -3.08
CA LEU A 9 7.82 37.93 -3.81
C LEU A 9 8.22 36.78 -2.89
N VAL A 10 9.09 37.01 -1.91
CA VAL A 10 9.55 35.95 -0.99
C VAL A 10 8.40 35.26 -0.23
N PRO A 11 7.51 35.97 0.48
CA PRO A 11 6.39 35.33 1.17
C PRO A 11 5.42 34.67 0.18
N PHE A 12 5.20 35.28 -0.99
CA PHE A 12 4.35 34.69 -2.01
C PHE A 12 4.91 33.36 -2.55
N THR A 13 6.22 33.29 -2.83
CA THR A 13 6.87 32.05 -3.26
C THR A 13 6.79 30.97 -2.18
N LEU A 14 6.98 31.32 -0.91
CA LEU A 14 6.83 30.36 0.19
C LEU A 14 5.40 29.84 0.31
N VAL A 15 4.39 30.70 0.13
CA VAL A 15 2.98 30.28 0.12
C VAL A 15 2.70 29.34 -1.04
N VAL A 16 3.18 29.64 -2.25
CA VAL A 16 3.00 28.78 -3.42
C VAL A 16 3.67 27.41 -3.22
N ILE A 17 4.89 27.38 -2.68
CA ILE A 17 5.59 26.12 -2.35
C ILE A 17 4.80 25.32 -1.29
N ALA A 18 4.32 25.98 -0.24
CA ALA A 18 3.56 25.33 0.82
C ALA A 18 2.25 24.74 0.31
N LEU A 19 1.52 25.47 -0.55
CA LEU A 19 0.30 24.99 -1.19
C LEU A 19 0.58 23.79 -2.11
N GLY A 20 1.67 23.85 -2.89
CA GLY A 20 2.11 22.73 -3.72
C GLY A 20 2.39 21.47 -2.90
N LEU A 21 3.19 21.60 -1.84
CA LEU A 21 3.53 20.48 -0.94
C LEU A 21 2.31 19.90 -0.21
N TRP A 22 1.32 20.74 0.11
CA TRP A 22 0.06 20.28 0.69
C TRP A 22 -0.73 19.44 -0.31
N GLN A 23 -0.77 19.84 -1.58
CA GLN A 23 -1.55 19.16 -2.61
C GLN A 23 -1.01 17.78 -2.98
N VAL A 24 0.31 17.56 -2.98
CA VAL A 24 0.89 16.23 -3.31
C VAL A 24 0.88 15.27 -2.11
N GLY A 25 0.69 15.79 -0.90
CA GLY A 25 0.97 15.07 0.32
C GLY A 25 2.47 15.07 0.58
N GLY A 26 2.89 15.64 1.70
CA GLY A 26 4.31 15.78 2.04
C GLY A 26 5.04 14.43 2.26
N PRO A 27 6.27 14.46 2.78
CA PRO A 27 7.10 13.26 2.96
C PRO A 27 6.43 12.14 3.77
N GLU A 28 5.52 12.50 4.69
CA GLU A 28 4.73 11.52 5.42
C GLU A 28 3.79 10.73 4.50
N GLN A 29 3.16 11.34 3.49
CA GLN A 29 2.31 10.62 2.54
C GLN A 29 3.12 9.57 1.77
N ALA A 30 4.30 9.93 1.28
CA ALA A 30 5.17 9.00 0.56
C ALA A 30 5.56 7.79 1.44
N ARG A 31 5.76 8.00 2.74
CA ARG A 31 6.03 6.90 3.69
C ARG A 31 4.82 5.98 3.89
N ARG A 32 3.61 6.55 3.95
CA ARG A 32 2.37 5.76 4.04
C ARG A 32 2.15 4.93 2.78
N ASP A 33 2.29 5.55 1.62
CA ASP A 33 2.18 4.89 0.32
C ASP A 33 3.18 3.73 0.23
N TYR A 34 4.45 3.95 0.59
CA TYR A 34 5.45 2.89 0.62
C TYR A 34 5.07 1.72 1.54
N ARG A 35 4.56 2.01 2.75
CA ARG A 35 4.13 0.95 3.68
C ARG A 35 2.96 0.15 3.13
N ASP A 36 1.99 0.84 2.53
CA ASP A 36 0.82 0.23 1.94
C ASP A 36 1.18 -0.61 0.70
N ASP A 37 2.10 -0.15 -0.16
CA ASP A 37 2.62 -0.94 -1.28
C ASP A 37 3.28 -2.25 -0.81
N GLN A 38 4.05 -2.18 0.29
CA GLN A 38 4.65 -3.37 0.89
C GLN A 38 3.60 -4.32 1.46
N ARG A 39 2.55 -3.81 2.11
CA ARG A 39 1.41 -4.62 2.58
C ARG A 39 0.72 -5.31 1.40
N ALA A 40 0.46 -4.59 0.31
CA ALA A 40 -0.15 -5.16 -0.89
C ALA A 40 0.72 -6.29 -1.49
N SER A 41 2.03 -6.06 -1.60
CA SER A 41 2.99 -7.09 -2.05
C SER A 41 2.98 -8.34 -1.17
N ASP A 42 2.89 -8.16 0.15
CA ASP A 42 2.81 -9.27 1.10
C ASP A 42 1.48 -10.05 0.89
N LEU A 43 0.34 -9.36 0.67
CA LEU A 43 -0.95 -10.00 0.33
C LEU A 43 -0.87 -10.85 -0.94
N TYR A 44 -0.30 -10.33 -2.03
CA TYR A 44 -0.16 -11.08 -3.29
C TYR A 44 0.72 -12.32 -3.13
N SER A 45 1.81 -12.19 -2.36
CA SER A 45 2.72 -13.31 -2.09
C SER A 45 2.02 -14.41 -1.32
N LEU A 46 1.26 -14.05 -0.27
CA LEU A 46 0.44 -15.01 0.48
C LEU A 46 -0.66 -15.63 -0.38
N ALA A 47 -1.35 -14.84 -1.21
CA ALA A 47 -2.37 -15.36 -2.12
C ALA A 47 -1.81 -16.40 -3.08
N ALA A 48 -0.65 -16.12 -3.69
CA ALA A 48 0.02 -17.05 -4.58
C ALA A 48 0.43 -18.35 -3.86
N HIS A 49 0.96 -18.24 -2.63
CA HIS A 49 1.34 -19.40 -1.84
C HIS A 49 0.12 -20.26 -1.47
N ILE A 50 -0.96 -19.66 -0.96
CA ILE A 50 -2.19 -20.37 -0.59
C ILE A 50 -2.82 -21.06 -1.81
N ARG A 51 -2.85 -20.39 -2.98
CA ARG A 51 -3.35 -21.01 -4.22
C ARG A 51 -2.52 -22.22 -4.63
N CYS A 52 -1.20 -22.15 -4.49
CA CYS A 52 -0.31 -23.27 -4.75
C CYS A 52 -0.52 -24.42 -3.75
N GLU A 53 -0.68 -24.13 -2.45
CA GLU A 53 -0.95 -25.19 -1.46
C GLU A 53 -2.27 -25.91 -1.76
N ARG A 54 -3.29 -25.16 -2.20
CA ARG A 54 -4.58 -25.73 -2.65
C ARG A 54 -4.43 -26.61 -3.89
N SER A 55 -3.61 -26.21 -4.87
CA SER A 55 -3.39 -27.00 -6.07
C SER A 55 -2.60 -28.28 -5.80
N GLN A 56 -1.61 -28.23 -4.90
CA GLN A 56 -0.88 -29.42 -4.46
C GLN A 56 -1.77 -30.47 -3.79
N GLN A 57 -2.66 -30.02 -2.90
CA GLN A 57 -3.63 -30.90 -2.26
C GLN A 57 -4.54 -31.60 -3.29
N ALA A 58 -4.77 -30.95 -4.44
CA ALA A 58 -5.57 -31.49 -5.52
C ALA A 58 -4.78 -32.40 -6.48
N GLN A 59 -3.49 -32.14 -6.74
CA GLN A 59 -2.78 -32.74 -7.90
C GLN A 59 -1.33 -33.19 -7.67
N ALA A 60 -0.82 -33.30 -6.44
CA ALA A 60 0.55 -33.75 -6.14
C ALA A 60 1.64 -33.00 -6.95
N GLU A 61 1.50 -31.67 -7.02
CA GLU A 61 2.41 -30.76 -7.72
C GLU A 61 3.74 -30.53 -6.96
N LEU A 62 4.67 -29.81 -7.60
CA LEU A 62 5.93 -29.35 -7.02
C LEU A 62 5.71 -28.52 -5.74
N PRO A 63 6.64 -28.57 -4.76
CA PRO A 63 6.55 -27.82 -3.50
C PRO A 63 6.44 -26.29 -3.75
N CYS A 64 5.58 -25.58 -2.99
CA CYS A 64 5.26 -24.15 -3.16
C CYS A 64 6.38 -23.20 -2.69
N GLY A 65 7.56 -23.74 -2.39
CA GLY A 65 8.66 -23.01 -1.77
C GLY A 65 8.37 -22.61 -0.32
N THR A 66 9.04 -21.55 0.13
CA THR A 66 8.96 -21.06 1.50
C THR A 66 7.69 -20.24 1.73
N ALA A 67 7.04 -20.47 2.88
CA ALA A 67 5.89 -19.67 3.30
C ALA A 67 6.25 -18.17 3.38
N PRO A 68 5.47 -17.29 2.72
CA PRO A 68 5.63 -15.84 2.84
C PRO A 68 5.33 -15.34 4.26
N ARG A 69 5.65 -14.06 4.51
CA ARG A 69 5.34 -13.40 5.79
C ARG A 69 3.82 -13.23 5.94
N ASP A 70 3.28 -13.65 7.07
CA ASP A 70 1.85 -13.58 7.43
C ASP A 70 1.49 -12.40 8.36
N ARG A 71 2.46 -11.50 8.60
CA ARG A 71 2.36 -10.34 9.49
C ARG A 71 2.88 -9.08 8.81
N ASP A 72 2.25 -7.95 9.10
CA ASP A 72 2.72 -6.64 8.69
C ASP A 72 4.10 -6.35 9.29
N ARG A 73 5.10 -6.09 8.45
CA ARG A 73 6.48 -5.81 8.88
C ARG A 73 6.63 -4.50 9.69
N PHE A 74 5.69 -3.57 9.58
CA PHE A 74 5.77 -2.26 10.25
C PHE A 74 5.07 -2.25 11.61
N THR A 75 4.02 -3.04 11.76
CA THR A 75 3.19 -3.08 12.98
C THR A 75 3.27 -4.42 13.71
N ASN A 76 3.83 -5.45 13.07
CA ASN A 76 3.83 -6.85 13.48
C ASN A 76 2.42 -7.46 13.68
N ALA A 77 1.38 -6.76 13.19
CA ALA A 77 0.00 -7.23 13.25
C ALA A 77 -0.21 -8.39 12.25
N PRO A 78 -0.91 -9.47 12.63
CA PRO A 78 -1.22 -10.55 11.71
C PRO A 78 -2.18 -10.11 10.62
N TYR A 79 -1.97 -10.60 9.39
CA TYR A 79 -2.97 -10.46 8.34
C TYR A 79 -4.17 -11.34 8.64
N ARG A 80 -5.36 -10.85 8.29
CA ARG A 80 -6.58 -11.63 8.46
C ARG A 80 -6.75 -12.53 7.25
N ILE A 81 -6.59 -13.84 7.44
CA ILE A 81 -6.73 -14.84 6.39
C ILE A 81 -8.07 -15.57 6.58
N THR A 82 -8.87 -15.63 5.53
CA THR A 82 -10.10 -16.43 5.45
C THR A 82 -9.99 -17.40 4.26
N PRO A 83 -10.92 -18.35 4.08
CA PRO A 83 -10.91 -19.21 2.89
C PRO A 83 -11.01 -18.44 1.56
N ASP A 84 -11.64 -17.26 1.56
CA ASP A 84 -11.93 -16.52 0.33
C ASP A 84 -11.08 -15.25 0.16
N GLU A 85 -10.48 -14.73 1.24
CA GLU A 85 -9.80 -13.43 1.24
C GLU A 85 -8.58 -13.38 2.18
N ILE A 86 -7.64 -12.47 1.87
CA ILE A 86 -6.56 -12.06 2.77
C ILE A 86 -6.62 -10.55 2.94
N CYS A 87 -6.65 -10.07 4.18
CA CYS A 87 -6.79 -8.64 4.48
C CYS A 87 -5.64 -8.07 5.29
N ALA A 88 -5.32 -6.81 4.99
CA ALA A 88 -4.36 -5.99 5.72
C ALA A 88 -4.99 -4.65 6.16
N GLN A 89 -4.38 -4.02 7.17
CA GLN A 89 -4.76 -2.68 7.59
C GLN A 89 -3.94 -1.63 6.82
N PHE A 90 -4.52 -1.12 5.74
CA PHE A 90 -3.92 -0.04 4.95
C PHE A 90 -4.14 1.33 5.59
N GLU A 91 -3.17 2.22 5.42
CA GLU A 91 -3.24 3.60 5.88
C GLU A 91 -4.06 4.48 4.92
N ASN A 92 -4.10 4.12 3.63
CA ASN A 92 -4.95 4.75 2.63
C ASN A 92 -5.67 3.69 1.75
N PRO A 93 -6.79 3.11 2.24
CA PRO A 93 -7.48 2.04 1.54
C PRO A 93 -8.07 2.46 0.17
N VAL A 94 -8.51 3.71 0.04
CA VAL A 94 -9.06 4.24 -1.21
C VAL A 94 -7.98 4.33 -2.30
N ARG A 95 -6.80 4.82 -1.93
CA ARG A 95 -5.67 4.93 -2.87
C ARG A 95 -5.18 3.55 -3.29
N ILE A 96 -5.05 2.63 -2.36
CA ILE A 96 -4.59 1.26 -2.67
C ILE A 96 -5.55 0.53 -3.60
N ALA A 97 -6.85 0.66 -3.38
CA ALA A 97 -7.84 0.12 -4.32
C ALA A 97 -7.66 0.69 -5.73
N SER A 98 -7.38 1.99 -5.85
CA SER A 98 -7.11 2.62 -7.16
C SER A 98 -5.80 2.17 -7.80
N LEU A 99 -4.72 1.98 -7.02
CA LEU A 99 -3.41 1.58 -7.53
C LEU A 99 -3.37 0.13 -8.02
N HIS A 100 -4.19 -0.73 -7.40
CA HIS A 100 -4.28 -2.15 -7.73
C HIS A 100 -5.53 -2.50 -8.55
N ASN A 101 -6.06 -1.57 -9.35
CA ASN A 101 -7.19 -1.80 -10.26
C ASN A 101 -8.44 -2.44 -9.60
N GLY A 102 -8.64 -2.24 -8.30
CA GLY A 102 -9.74 -2.83 -7.54
C GLY A 102 -9.51 -4.28 -7.08
N ASP A 103 -8.33 -4.87 -7.29
CA ASP A 103 -8.01 -6.22 -6.79
C ASP A 103 -8.04 -6.27 -5.25
N ILE A 104 -7.69 -5.15 -4.61
CA ILE A 104 -7.76 -4.96 -3.17
C ILE A 104 -8.98 -4.11 -2.83
N VAL A 105 -10.06 -4.74 -2.39
CA VAL A 105 -11.32 -4.07 -2.01
C VAL A 105 -11.43 -4.02 -0.50
N ALA A 106 -11.69 -2.82 0.05
CA ALA A 106 -11.80 -2.61 1.49
C ALA A 106 -10.61 -3.19 2.30
N GLY A 107 -9.41 -3.23 1.70
CA GLY A 107 -8.19 -3.76 2.31
C GLY A 107 -8.02 -5.28 2.23
N CYS A 108 -8.86 -5.96 1.44
CA CYS A 108 -8.83 -7.42 1.25
C CYS A 108 -8.56 -7.79 -0.20
N LEU A 109 -7.72 -8.80 -0.41
CA LEU A 109 -7.43 -9.44 -1.69
C LEU A 109 -8.17 -10.78 -1.75
N SER A 110 -8.92 -11.03 -2.83
CA SER A 110 -9.62 -12.31 -3.01
C SER A 110 -8.66 -13.45 -3.45
N ILE A 111 -8.83 -14.61 -2.84
CA ILE A 111 -8.03 -15.82 -3.10
C ILE A 111 -8.85 -17.00 -3.61
N ARG A 112 -10.09 -16.74 -4.02
CA ARG A 112 -10.93 -17.74 -4.69
C ARG A 112 -10.33 -18.22 -6.01
#